data_AF-A0A7S0J7I4-F1
#
_entry.id   AF-A0A7S0J7I4-F1
#
_cell.length_a   1.000
_cell.length_b   1.000
_cell.length_c   1.000
_cell.angle_alpha   90.00
_cell.angle_beta   90.00
_cell.angle_gamma   90.00
#
_symmetry.space_group_name_H-M   'P 1'
#
loop_
_entity.id
_entity.type
_entity.pdbx_description
1 polymer ?
#
loop_
_entity_poly.entity_id
_entity_poly.type
_entity_poly.pdbx_seq_one_letter_code
_entity_poly.pdbx_strand_id
1 'polypeptide(L)'
;AEGLPSPAEASARIERTLTTIKASGVVALLRAKGDPEVAVARGVELVQMGCSAIEVTLDSADWARTLSRLRQVLPAHVAVGVGTVMDDTVGEIRRAADLGADFALSPIDPIGFVEECGRRGVLA
;
A
#
# COMPACT_ATOMS: atom_id res chain seq x y z
N ALA A 1 14.09 -15.61 -5.33
CA ALA A 1 14.51 -14.76 -4.20
C ALA A 1 15.06 -13.49 -4.82
N GLU A 2 14.21 -12.50 -5.06
CA GLU A 2 14.71 -11.17 -5.40
C GLU A 2 15.12 -10.50 -4.09
N GLY A 3 16.30 -9.89 -4.09
CA GLY A 3 16.92 -9.32 -2.92
C GLY A 3 16.13 -8.11 -2.41
N LEU A 4 16.13 -7.92 -1.10
CA LEU A 4 15.67 -6.66 -0.51
C LEU A 4 16.41 -5.48 -1.19
N PRO A 5 15.75 -4.32 -1.35
CA PRO A 5 16.43 -3.12 -1.81
C PRO A 5 17.61 -2.81 -0.88
N SER A 6 18.65 -2.17 -1.42
CA SER A 6 19.69 -1.59 -0.57
C SER A 6 19.07 -0.56 0.39
N PRO A 7 19.70 -0.28 1.55
CA PRO A 7 19.18 0.71 2.49
C PRO A 7 18.93 2.10 1.84
N ALA A 8 19.81 2.52 0.93
CA ALA A 8 19.66 3.79 0.22
C ALA A 8 18.45 3.79 -0.73
N GLU A 9 18.20 2.70 -1.45
CA GLU A 9 17.03 2.56 -2.31
C GLU A 9 15.73 2.51 -1.50
N ALA A 10 15.73 1.80 -0.37
CA ALA A 10 14.60 1.73 0.54
C ALA A 10 14.24 3.12 1.08
N SER A 11 15.23 3.86 1.60
CA SER A 11 15.03 5.23 2.07
C SER A 11 14.53 6.16 0.97
N ALA A 12 15.09 6.07 -0.25
CA ALA A 12 14.64 6.90 -1.38
C ALA A 12 13.20 6.61 -1.80
N ARG A 13 12.74 5.36 -1.73
CA ARG A 13 11.34 4.98 -1.97
C ARG A 13 10.43 5.57 -0.89
N ILE A 14 10.80 5.41 0.38
CA ILE A 14 10.05 5.91 1.53
C ILE A 14 9.85 7.43 1.44
N GLU A 15 10.92 8.20 1.16
CA GLU A 15 10.83 9.67 1.03
C GLU A 15 9.94 10.11 -0.14
N ARG A 16 9.99 9.37 -1.26
CA ARG A 16 9.12 9.64 -2.42
C ARG A 16 7.67 9.38 -2.10
N THR A 17 7.38 8.26 -1.44
CA THR A 17 6.02 7.93 -1.00
C THR A 17 5.49 8.97 -0.02
N LEU A 18 6.31 9.36 0.97
CA LEU A 18 5.95 10.38 1.95
C LEU A 18 5.62 11.73 1.28
N THR A 19 6.41 12.14 0.28
CA THR A 19 6.14 13.34 -0.51
C THR A 19 4.81 13.25 -1.25
N THR A 20 4.51 12.10 -1.86
CA THR A 20 3.27 11.85 -2.60
C THR A 20 2.05 11.90 -1.67
N ILE A 21 2.10 11.22 -0.52
CA ILE A 21 1.00 11.22 0.45
C ILE A 21 0.75 12.63 1.02
N LYS A 22 1.82 13.38 1.33
CA LYS A 22 1.71 14.78 1.76
C LYS A 22 1.02 15.66 0.71
N ALA A 23 1.38 15.50 -0.56
CA ALA A 23 0.79 16.24 -1.66
C ALA A 23 -0.68 15.84 -1.93
N SER A 24 -1.04 14.57 -1.70
CA SER A 24 -2.41 14.07 -1.86
C SER A 24 -3.39 14.74 -0.88
N GLY A 25 -2.94 15.08 0.33
CA GLY A 25 -3.77 15.67 1.39
C GLY A 25 -4.80 14.70 2.02
N VAL A 26 -5.18 13.66 1.30
CA VAL A 26 -6.06 12.57 1.73
C VAL A 26 -5.52 11.22 1.27
N VAL A 27 -5.75 10.17 2.05
CA VAL A 27 -5.57 8.77 1.65
C VAL A 27 -6.96 8.15 1.54
N ALA A 28 -7.33 7.64 0.36
CA ALA A 28 -8.63 7.02 0.17
C ALA A 28 -8.57 5.52 0.50
N LEU A 29 -9.34 5.10 1.49
CA LEU A 29 -9.41 3.72 1.96
C LEU A 29 -10.45 2.92 1.17
N LEU A 30 -10.04 1.77 0.64
CA LEU A 30 -10.86 0.83 -0.09
C LEU A 30 -11.00 -0.48 0.70
N ARG A 31 -12.24 -0.82 1.06
CA ARG A 31 -12.60 -2.10 1.68
C ARG A 31 -13.54 -2.89 0.77
N ALA A 32 -13.09 -4.07 0.30
CA ALA A 32 -13.91 -4.97 -0.49
C ALA A 32 -14.46 -6.10 0.39
N LYS A 33 -15.78 -6.30 0.42
CA LYS A 33 -16.42 -7.45 1.10
C LYS A 33 -16.77 -8.62 0.17
N GLY A 34 -16.60 -8.43 -1.13
CA GLY A 34 -16.99 -9.37 -2.18
C GLY A 34 -16.00 -9.32 -3.32
N ASP A 35 -16.48 -9.04 -4.53
CA ASP A 35 -15.63 -8.98 -5.72
C ASP A 35 -14.55 -7.87 -5.62
N PRO A 36 -13.25 -8.22 -5.69
CA PRO A 36 -12.13 -7.27 -5.74
C PRO A 36 -12.26 -6.20 -6.82
N GLU A 37 -12.86 -6.53 -7.97
CA GLU A 37 -12.97 -5.59 -9.10
C GLU A 37 -13.84 -4.37 -8.76
N VAL A 38 -14.76 -4.50 -7.80
CA VAL A 38 -15.55 -3.35 -7.30
C VAL A 38 -14.64 -2.32 -6.62
N ALA A 39 -13.70 -2.78 -5.77
CA ALA A 39 -12.74 -1.87 -5.14
C ALA A 39 -11.76 -1.28 -6.16
N VAL A 40 -11.33 -2.06 -7.15
CA VAL A 40 -10.49 -1.57 -8.25
C VAL A 40 -11.19 -0.44 -9.01
N ALA A 41 -12.45 -0.64 -9.41
CA ALA A 41 -13.23 0.38 -10.11
C ALA A 41 -13.36 1.67 -9.29
N ARG A 42 -13.64 1.56 -7.99
CA ARG A 42 -13.69 2.72 -7.09
C ARG A 42 -12.35 3.42 -6.94
N GLY A 43 -11.24 2.68 -6.88
CA GLY A 43 -9.90 3.25 -6.85
C GLY A 43 -9.60 4.08 -8.10
N VAL A 44 -9.98 3.59 -9.29
CA VAL A 44 -9.83 4.32 -10.54
C VAL A 44 -10.66 5.61 -10.54
N GLU A 45 -11.93 5.55 -10.12
CA GLU A 45 -12.81 6.73 -10.01
C GLU A 45 -12.23 7.78 -9.05
N LEU A 46 -11.73 7.37 -7.88
CA LEU A 46 -11.12 8.28 -6.90
C LEU A 46 -9.89 8.98 -7.45
N VAL A 47 -9.03 8.25 -8.18
CA VAL A 47 -7.85 8.84 -8.84
C VAL A 47 -8.27 9.84 -9.93
N GLN A 48 -9.31 9.53 -10.71
CA GLN A 48 -9.87 10.47 -11.69
C GLN A 48 -10.44 11.74 -11.04
N MET A 49 -10.91 11.66 -9.79
CA MET A 49 -11.37 12.81 -9.00
C MET A 49 -10.22 13.57 -8.30
N GLY A 50 -8.97 13.12 -8.44
CA GLY A 50 -7.78 13.81 -7.95
C GLY A 50 -7.11 13.18 -6.73
N CYS A 51 -7.58 12.03 -6.22
CA CYS A 51 -6.85 11.31 -5.19
C CYS A 51 -5.53 10.77 -5.74
N SER A 52 -4.43 10.92 -4.98
CA SER A 52 -3.11 10.40 -5.36
C SER A 52 -2.50 9.45 -4.32
N ALA A 53 -3.28 9.08 -3.30
CA ALA A 53 -2.94 8.02 -2.35
C ALA A 53 -4.15 7.12 -2.09
N ILE A 54 -3.99 5.81 -2.31
CA ILE A 54 -5.02 4.78 -2.16
C ILE A 54 -4.53 3.71 -1.20
N GLU A 55 -5.35 3.34 -0.22
CA GLU A 55 -5.10 2.23 0.70
C GLU A 55 -6.10 1.08 0.44
N VAL A 56 -5.61 -0.15 0.32
CA VAL A 56 -6.44 -1.36 0.37
C VAL A 56 -6.32 -1.98 1.76
N THR A 57 -7.43 -2.09 2.49
CA THR A 57 -7.37 -2.75 3.81
C THR A 57 -7.16 -4.27 3.68
N LEU A 58 -6.28 -4.83 4.52
CA LEU A 58 -6.00 -6.26 4.59
C LEU A 58 -7.21 -7.09 5.01
N ASP A 59 -8.22 -6.48 5.65
CA ASP A 59 -9.48 -7.16 5.98
C ASP A 59 -10.45 -7.28 4.79
N SER A 60 -10.04 -6.84 3.60
CA SER A 60 -10.78 -7.02 2.35
C SER A 60 -10.71 -8.46 1.85
N ALA A 61 -11.79 -8.91 1.22
CA ALA A 61 -11.79 -10.12 0.40
C ALA A 61 -10.75 -9.99 -0.72
N ASP A 62 -9.77 -10.91 -0.74
CA ASP A 62 -8.67 -10.94 -1.72
C ASP A 62 -8.01 -9.56 -1.94
N TRP A 63 -7.57 -8.94 -0.83
CA TRP A 63 -6.83 -7.67 -0.84
C TRP A 63 -5.63 -7.71 -1.79
N ALA A 64 -4.98 -8.87 -1.94
CA ALA A 64 -3.81 -9.06 -2.78
C ALA A 64 -4.14 -8.86 -4.26
N ARG A 65 -5.25 -9.44 -4.73
CA ARG A 65 -5.74 -9.18 -6.10
C ARG A 65 -6.11 -7.72 -6.29
N THR A 66 -6.79 -7.10 -5.32
CA THR A 66 -7.15 -5.67 -5.39
C THR A 66 -5.90 -4.80 -5.53
N LEU A 67 -4.91 -4.99 -4.66
CA LEU A 67 -3.63 -4.25 -4.68
C LEU A 67 -2.90 -4.44 -6.02
N SER A 68 -2.71 -5.70 -6.43
CA SER A 68 -2.01 -6.02 -7.69
C SER A 68 -2.69 -5.37 -8.88
N ARG A 69 -4.03 -5.40 -8.91
CA ARG A 69 -4.80 -4.84 -10.02
C ARG A 69 -4.75 -3.32 -10.03
N LEU A 70 -4.88 -2.66 -8.88
CA LEU A 70 -4.72 -1.22 -8.75
C LEU A 70 -3.33 -0.78 -9.23
N ARG A 71 -2.27 -1.49 -8.86
CA ARG A 71 -0.92 -1.19 -9.35
C ARG A 71 -0.74 -1.34 -10.85
N GLN A 72 -1.47 -2.24 -11.49
CA GLN A 72 -1.43 -2.39 -12.95
C GLN A 72 -2.17 -1.27 -13.70
N VAL A 73 -3.27 -0.78 -13.14
CA VAL A 73 -4.18 0.13 -13.86
C VAL A 73 -4.03 1.60 -13.47
N LEU A 74 -3.50 1.89 -12.28
CA LEU A 74 -3.30 3.26 -11.81
C LEU A 74 -1.98 3.84 -12.34
N PRO A 75 -1.92 5.16 -12.56
CA PRO A 75 -0.67 5.83 -12.91
C PRO A 75 0.41 5.64 -11.85
N ALA A 76 1.67 5.54 -12.27
CA ALA A 76 2.82 5.31 -11.38
C ALA A 76 3.08 6.44 -10.35
N HIS A 77 2.45 7.61 -10.51
CA HIS A 77 2.55 8.71 -9.54
C HIS A 77 1.56 8.58 -8.37
N VAL A 78 0.61 7.65 -8.44
CA VAL A 78 -0.34 7.37 -7.35
C VAL A 78 0.34 6.43 -6.36
N ALA A 79 0.40 6.83 -5.09
CA ALA A 79 0.84 5.96 -4.01
C ALA A 79 -0.26 4.93 -3.72
N VAL A 80 0.09 3.64 -3.76
CA VAL A 80 -0.85 2.56 -3.43
C VAL A 80 -0.27 1.73 -2.30
N GLY A 81 -1.01 1.61 -1.21
CA GLY A 81 -0.60 0.91 -0.01
C GLY A 81 -1.63 -0.06 0.53
N VAL A 82 -1.29 -0.70 1.64
CA VAL A 82 -2.20 -1.54 2.41
C VAL A 82 -2.47 -0.93 3.78
N GLY A 83 -3.56 -1.30 4.44
CA GLY A 83 -3.82 -0.87 5.81
C GLY A 83 -4.51 -1.93 6.64
N THR A 84 -4.80 -1.61 7.90
CA THR A 84 -5.32 -2.58 8.88
C THR A 84 -4.32 -3.72 9.15
N VAL A 85 -3.02 -3.39 9.16
CA VAL A 85 -1.98 -4.34 9.58
C VAL A 85 -2.08 -4.53 11.09
N MET A 86 -2.24 -5.75 11.54
CA MET A 86 -2.35 -6.14 12.95
C MET A 86 -1.15 -7.03 13.34
N ASP A 87 -1.07 -7.43 14.61
CA ASP A 87 0.01 -8.30 15.12
C ASP A 87 0.17 -9.59 14.32
N ASP A 88 -0.94 -10.21 13.93
CA ASP A 88 -0.98 -11.48 13.18
C ASP A 88 -0.72 -11.33 11.67
N THR A 89 -0.67 -10.10 11.16
CA THR A 89 -0.60 -9.80 9.72
C THR A 89 0.63 -8.98 9.32
N VAL A 90 1.56 -8.71 10.24
CA VAL A 90 2.87 -8.10 9.91
C VAL A 90 3.62 -8.90 8.83
N GLY A 91 3.45 -10.23 8.81
CA GLY A 91 4.04 -11.08 7.77
C GLY A 91 3.57 -10.79 6.34
N GLU A 92 2.39 -10.19 6.18
CA GLU A 92 1.84 -9.85 4.85
C GLU A 92 2.52 -8.64 4.20
N ILE A 93 3.31 -7.86 4.96
CA ILE A 93 4.08 -6.72 4.42
C ILE A 93 5.03 -7.17 3.31
N ARG A 94 5.60 -8.38 3.42
CA ARG A 94 6.37 -8.98 2.34
C ARG A 94 5.57 -9.08 1.06
N ARG A 95 4.41 -9.71 1.14
CA ARG A 95 3.55 -9.95 -0.01
C ARG A 95 3.03 -8.63 -0.58
N ALA A 96 2.66 -7.68 0.27
CA ALA A 96 2.26 -6.35 -0.14
C ALA A 96 3.39 -5.65 -0.92
N ALA A 97 4.62 -5.65 -0.41
CA ALA A 97 5.78 -5.09 -1.10
C ALA A 97 6.06 -5.78 -2.44
N ASP A 98 6.00 -7.12 -2.49
CA ASP A 98 6.21 -7.90 -3.72
C ASP A 98 5.13 -7.59 -4.79
N LEU A 99 3.92 -7.24 -4.36
CA LEU A 99 2.83 -6.75 -5.23
C LEU A 99 2.94 -5.25 -5.56
N GLY A 100 3.99 -4.61 -5.06
CA GLY A 100 4.21 -3.17 -5.14
C GLY A 100 3.32 -2.42 -4.15
N ALA A 101 3.50 -2.53 -2.85
CA ALA A 101 2.96 -1.54 -1.91
C ALA A 101 3.98 -0.40 -1.75
N ASP A 102 3.52 0.85 -1.79
CA ASP A 102 4.36 2.02 -1.50
C ASP A 102 4.39 2.33 0.00
N PHE A 103 3.26 2.06 0.68
CA PHE A 103 3.09 2.28 2.11
C PHE A 103 2.22 1.19 2.74
N ALA A 104 2.27 1.10 4.07
CA ALA A 104 1.41 0.28 4.89
C ALA A 104 0.93 1.07 6.10
N LEU A 105 -0.29 0.81 6.58
CA LEU A 105 -0.87 1.47 7.76
C LEU A 105 -1.33 0.44 8.79
N SER A 106 -1.17 0.78 10.07
CA SER A 106 -1.71 0.00 11.18
C SER A 106 -2.60 0.86 12.08
N PRO A 107 -3.73 0.34 12.59
CA PRO A 107 -4.51 0.99 13.63
C PRO A 107 -3.90 0.83 15.02
N ILE A 108 -2.86 0.01 15.16
CA ILE A 108 -2.10 -0.25 16.40
C ILE A 108 -0.61 -0.07 16.14
N ASP A 109 0.26 -0.50 17.07
CA ASP A 109 1.72 -0.55 16.89
C ASP A 109 2.20 -2.01 16.96
N PRO A 110 2.05 -2.81 15.88
CA PRO A 110 2.46 -4.19 15.88
C PRO A 110 3.97 -4.31 15.96
N ILE A 111 4.45 -5.26 16.77
CA ILE A 111 5.89 -5.48 16.94
C ILE A 111 6.53 -5.81 15.58
N GLY A 112 7.55 -5.04 15.20
CA GLY A 112 8.32 -5.26 13.97
C GLY A 112 7.68 -4.67 12.71
N PHE A 113 6.50 -4.05 12.79
CA PHE A 113 5.81 -3.45 11.63
C PHE A 113 6.68 -2.42 10.89
N VAL A 114 7.21 -1.42 11.61
CA VAL A 114 8.05 -0.36 11.03
C VAL A 114 9.34 -0.92 10.45
N GLU A 115 9.96 -1.88 11.12
CA GLU A 115 11.21 -2.50 10.66
C GLU A 115 11.00 -3.31 9.36
N GLU A 116 9.93 -4.12 9.31
CA GLU A 116 9.62 -4.94 8.14
C GLU A 116 9.28 -4.07 6.92
N CYS A 117 8.52 -2.98 7.12
CA CYS A 117 8.25 -2.00 6.06
C CYS A 117 9.53 -1.32 5.59
N GLY A 118 10.34 -0.83 6.53
CA GLY A 118 11.61 -0.14 6.26
C GLY A 118 12.59 -1.00 5.44
N ARG A 119 12.75 -2.28 5.79
CA ARG A 119 13.61 -3.23 5.05
C ARG A 119 13.20 -3.41 3.58
N ARG A 120 11.95 -3.10 3.23
CA ARG A 120 11.38 -3.29 1.88
C ARG A 120 11.20 -1.98 1.12
N GLY A 121 11.49 -0.84 1.75
CA GLY A 121 11.23 0.47 1.18
C GLY A 121 9.73 0.82 1.11
N VAL A 122 8.94 0.21 1.99
CA VAL A 122 7.53 0.55 2.22
C VAL A 122 7.47 1.59 3.34
N LEU A 123 6.76 2.69 3.14
CA LEU A 123 6.51 3.68 4.20
C LEU A 123 5.55 3.08 5.24
N ALA A 124 5.89 3.18 6.53
CA ALA A 124 5.03 2.81 7.65
C ALA A 124 4.47 4.05 8.36
#